data_AF-A0A1F3WZP7-F1
#
_entry.id   AF-A0A1F3WZP7-F1
#
_cell.length_a   1.000
_cell.length_b   1.000
_cell.length_c   1.000
_cell.angle_alpha   90.00
_cell.angle_beta   90.00
_cell.angle_gamma   90.00
#
_symmetry.space_group_name_H-M   'P 1'
#
loop_
_entity.id
_entity.type
_entity.pdbx_description
1 polymer ?
#
loop_
_entity_poly.entity_id
_entity_poly.type
_entity_poly.pdbx_seq_one_letter_code
_entity_poly.pdbx_strand_id
1 'polypeptide(L)'
;MVLVKRTSNWFVTAPFAARADMARVDGLLGLLSAESGQRFAAQDLARFELDHPLASVKIGAQEFSFGGVHPLTNQLYVLTQDAVYLVSPVYFVDVAKQPTDYASKQLLDAAENPVGFEFATFKLTRTDGKWQKDPADAALSQDDANKFADEWRHAQALAVSQPRAFKASEHITLRFASGKTLKLQAAQQEQEWVVLREDEKLAYHFTLDAARRLRDLPLTPKK
;
A
#
# COMPACT_ATOMS: atom_id res chain seq x y z
N MET A 1 -14.63 2.27 -3.98
CA MET A 1 -13.43 1.44 -4.28
C MET A 1 -13.90 0.06 -4.69
N VAL A 2 -13.18 -0.65 -5.56
CA VAL A 2 -13.46 -2.06 -5.89
C VAL A 2 -12.23 -2.92 -5.61
N LEU A 3 -12.39 -3.91 -4.74
CA LEU A 3 -11.38 -4.92 -4.40
C LEU A 3 -11.76 -6.25 -5.03
N VAL A 4 -10.79 -6.91 -5.66
CA VAL A 4 -10.99 -8.24 -6.28
C VAL A 4 -9.89 -9.19 -5.82
N LYS A 5 -10.29 -10.36 -5.32
CA LYS A 5 -9.36 -11.45 -5.02
C LYS A 5 -9.01 -12.18 -6.31
N ARG A 6 -7.72 -12.30 -6.61
CA ARG A 6 -7.20 -13.11 -7.71
C ARG A 6 -6.25 -14.13 -7.11
N THR A 7 -6.54 -15.41 -7.32
CA THR A 7 -5.88 -16.54 -6.63
C THR A 7 -5.82 -16.32 -5.12
N SER A 8 -4.67 -15.89 -4.60
CA SER A 8 -4.43 -15.66 -3.17
C SER A 8 -4.27 -14.18 -2.78
N ASN A 9 -4.19 -13.27 -3.74
CA ASN A 9 -3.90 -11.86 -3.49
C ASN A 9 -5.11 -10.97 -3.79
N TRP A 10 -5.26 -9.91 -3.01
CA TRP A 10 -6.25 -8.87 -3.26
C TRP A 10 -5.67 -7.75 -4.12
N PHE A 11 -6.52 -7.18 -4.96
CA PHE A 11 -6.18 -6.07 -5.84
C PHE A 11 -7.23 -4.98 -5.74
N VAL A 12 -6.77 -3.74 -5.65
CA VAL A 12 -7.61 -2.58 -5.96
C VAL A 12 -7.73 -2.53 -7.48
N THR A 13 -8.96 -2.49 -7.99
CA THR A 13 -9.25 -2.42 -9.44
C THR A 13 -9.95 -1.12 -9.84
N ALA A 14 -10.51 -0.39 -8.88
CA ALA A 14 -11.03 0.95 -9.06
C ALA A 14 -10.90 1.76 -7.76
N PRO A 15 -10.56 3.07 -7.82
CA PRO A 15 -10.46 3.89 -9.04
C PRO A 15 -9.13 3.75 -9.80
N PHE A 16 -8.21 2.93 -9.29
CA PHE A 16 -6.93 2.62 -9.93
C PHE A 16 -6.63 1.12 -9.80
N ALA A 17 -5.64 0.65 -10.56
CA ALA A 17 -5.18 -0.74 -10.50
C ALA A 17 -3.92 -0.83 -9.65
N ALA A 18 -3.97 -1.56 -8.54
CA ALA A 18 -2.82 -1.81 -7.69
C ALA A 18 -2.96 -3.10 -6.88
N ARG A 19 -1.83 -3.60 -6.38
CA ARG A 19 -1.83 -4.64 -5.35
C ARG A 19 -2.46 -4.06 -4.08
N ALA A 20 -3.28 -4.84 -3.39
CA ALA A 20 -3.90 -4.40 -2.16
C ALA A 20 -3.06 -4.76 -0.93
N ASP A 21 -3.19 -3.96 0.12
CA ASP A 21 -2.69 -4.29 1.46
C ASP A 21 -3.62 -5.33 2.10
N MET A 22 -3.11 -6.56 2.24
CA MET A 22 -3.88 -7.69 2.75
C MET A 22 -4.44 -7.42 4.15
N ALA A 23 -3.66 -6.79 5.04
CA ALA A 23 -4.09 -6.53 6.41
C ALA A 23 -5.28 -5.54 6.44
N ARG A 24 -5.29 -4.57 5.52
CA ARG A 24 -6.43 -3.64 5.35
C ARG A 24 -7.67 -4.34 4.80
N VAL A 25 -7.49 -5.23 3.83
CA VAL A 25 -8.61 -6.01 3.30
C VAL A 25 -9.17 -6.95 4.36
N ASP A 26 -8.33 -7.60 5.15
CA ASP A 26 -8.77 -8.51 6.21
C ASP A 26 -9.54 -7.75 7.31
N GLY A 27 -9.10 -6.56 7.68
CA GLY A 27 -9.85 -5.68 8.59
C GLY A 27 -11.24 -5.31 8.07
N LEU A 28 -11.35 -5.00 6.77
CA LEU A 28 -12.64 -4.75 6.10
C LEU A 28 -13.53 -6.00 6.08
N LEU A 29 -12.96 -7.17 5.75
CA LEU A 29 -13.70 -8.44 5.72
C LEU A 29 -14.13 -8.90 7.11
N GLY A 30 -13.45 -8.45 8.17
CA GLY A 30 -13.84 -8.68 9.56
C GLY A 30 -15.27 -8.22 9.88
N LEU A 31 -15.84 -7.30 9.10
CA LEU A 31 -17.24 -6.89 9.19
C LEU A 31 -18.22 -8.07 9.02
N LEU A 32 -17.87 -9.08 8.21
CA LEU A 32 -18.70 -10.28 8.03
C LEU A 32 -18.82 -11.13 9.29
N SER A 33 -17.88 -10.98 10.22
CA SER A 33 -17.85 -11.66 11.52
C SER A 33 -18.34 -10.77 12.66
N ALA A 34 -18.90 -9.60 12.35
CA ALA A 34 -19.39 -8.69 13.37
C ALA A 34 -20.61 -9.27 14.09
N GLU A 35 -20.52 -9.38 15.41
CA GLU A 35 -21.63 -9.76 16.27
C GLU A 35 -22.36 -8.52 16.81
N SER A 36 -23.67 -8.65 17.00
CA SER A 36 -24.49 -7.62 17.60
C SER A 36 -25.45 -8.22 18.62
N GLY A 37 -25.50 -7.60 19.81
CA GLY A 37 -26.47 -7.94 20.85
C GLY A 37 -27.83 -7.28 20.67
N GLN A 38 -28.00 -6.38 19.69
CA GLN A 38 -29.23 -5.61 19.50
C GLN A 38 -29.61 -5.53 18.02
N ARG A 39 -30.89 -5.77 17.73
CA ARG A 39 -31.48 -5.70 16.40
C ARG A 39 -32.72 -4.83 16.43
N PHE A 40 -32.81 -3.89 15.51
CA PHE A 40 -33.97 -3.04 15.28
C PHE A 40 -34.56 -3.32 13.91
N ALA A 41 -35.86 -3.06 13.75
CA ALA A 41 -36.50 -3.05 12.44
C ALA A 41 -35.89 -1.95 11.56
N ALA A 42 -35.67 -2.25 10.28
CA ALA A 42 -35.26 -1.27 9.27
C ALA A 42 -36.43 -0.36 8.86
N GLN A 43 -36.96 0.36 9.85
CA GLN A 43 -38.00 1.37 9.71
C GLN A 43 -37.50 2.65 10.36
N ASP A 44 -37.96 3.79 9.84
CA ASP A 44 -37.58 5.12 10.32
C ASP A 44 -36.06 5.31 10.33
N LEU A 45 -35.41 5.07 9.18
CA LEU A 45 -33.94 5.06 9.06
C LEU A 45 -33.28 6.38 9.48
N ALA A 46 -34.02 7.50 9.39
CA ALA A 46 -33.55 8.80 9.84
C ALA A 46 -33.16 8.82 11.33
N ARG A 47 -33.88 8.08 12.20
CA ARG A 47 -33.55 8.00 13.64
C ARG A 47 -32.19 7.34 13.92
N PHE A 48 -31.65 6.64 12.93
CA PHE A 48 -30.37 5.96 12.99
C PHE A 48 -29.31 6.64 12.12
N GLU A 49 -29.64 7.77 11.48
CA GLU A 49 -28.81 8.43 10.47
C GLU A 49 -28.44 7.49 9.30
N LEU A 50 -29.36 6.60 8.94
CA LEU A 50 -29.20 5.59 7.87
C LEU A 50 -29.93 5.98 6.57
N ASP A 51 -30.72 7.05 6.58
CA ASP A 51 -31.23 7.71 5.38
C ASP A 51 -30.12 8.47 4.62
N HIS A 52 -29.09 8.91 5.36
CA HIS A 52 -27.86 9.50 4.84
C HIS A 52 -26.63 8.84 5.49
N PRO A 53 -26.30 7.59 5.11
CA PRO A 53 -25.27 6.82 5.81
C PRO A 53 -23.89 7.47 5.69
N LEU A 54 -23.12 7.40 6.78
CA LEU A 54 -21.74 7.87 6.88
C LEU A 54 -20.82 7.19 5.86
N ALA A 55 -21.03 5.89 5.65
CA ALA A 55 -20.39 5.12 4.60
C ALA A 55 -21.24 3.90 4.25
N SER A 56 -21.04 3.36 3.05
CA SER A 56 -21.60 2.07 2.65
C SER A 56 -20.54 1.20 1.99
N VAL A 57 -20.59 -0.10 2.28
CA VAL A 57 -19.72 -1.09 1.66
C VAL A 57 -20.54 -2.30 1.22
N LYS A 58 -20.19 -2.84 0.06
CA LYS A 58 -20.75 -4.08 -0.45
C LYS A 58 -19.66 -5.15 -0.47
N ILE A 59 -19.93 -6.26 0.22
CA ILE A 59 -19.04 -7.42 0.28
C ILE A 59 -19.81 -8.62 -0.30
N GLY A 60 -19.39 -9.06 -1.50
CA GLY A 60 -20.16 -10.05 -2.25
C GLY A 60 -21.55 -9.53 -2.60
N ALA A 61 -22.59 -10.23 -2.11
CA ALA A 61 -23.99 -9.83 -2.29
C ALA A 61 -24.53 -8.97 -1.13
N GLN A 62 -23.81 -8.90 -0.01
CA GLN A 62 -24.29 -8.22 1.19
C GLN A 62 -23.83 -6.76 1.20
N GLU A 63 -24.77 -5.87 1.50
CA GLU A 63 -24.54 -4.44 1.67
C GLU A 63 -24.63 -4.07 3.15
N PHE A 64 -23.75 -3.18 3.56
CA PHE A 64 -23.66 -2.63 4.89
C PHE A 64 -23.63 -1.11 4.78
N SER A 65 -24.61 -0.44 5.38
CA SER A 65 -24.64 1.02 5.49
C SER A 65 -24.48 1.40 6.94
N PHE A 66 -23.51 2.28 7.22
CA PHE A 66 -23.18 2.74 8.57
C PHE A 66 -23.84 4.08 8.83
N GLY A 67 -24.60 4.18 9.91
CA GLY A 67 -25.25 5.39 10.37
C GLY A 67 -24.60 5.96 11.62
N GLY A 68 -25.41 6.60 12.46
CA GLY A 68 -24.97 7.33 13.64
C GLY A 68 -24.48 6.44 14.78
N VAL A 69 -24.00 7.10 15.83
CA VAL A 69 -23.51 6.45 17.06
C VAL A 69 -24.62 6.40 18.09
N HIS A 70 -24.85 5.23 18.69
CA HIS A 70 -25.77 5.08 19.81
C HIS A 70 -25.21 5.79 21.06
N PRO A 71 -25.94 6.74 21.66
CA PRO A 71 -25.40 7.67 22.67
C PRO A 71 -24.96 7.01 23.98
N LEU A 72 -25.52 5.83 24.31
CA LEU A 72 -25.19 5.13 25.56
C LEU A 72 -24.08 4.07 25.41
N THR A 73 -23.98 3.41 24.25
CA THR A 73 -23.09 2.26 24.06
C THR A 73 -21.88 2.61 23.20
N ASN A 74 -21.89 3.78 22.55
CA ASN A 74 -20.91 4.20 21.56
C ASN A 74 -20.76 3.21 20.38
N GLN A 75 -21.78 2.40 20.12
CA GLN A 75 -21.82 1.49 18.97
C GLN A 75 -22.42 2.21 17.76
N LEU A 76 -22.04 1.78 16.55
CA LEU A 76 -22.60 2.32 15.31
C LEU A 76 -23.85 1.55 14.90
N TYR A 77 -24.86 2.27 14.44
CA TYR A 77 -25.98 1.66 13.72
C TYR A 77 -25.50 1.19 12.34
N VAL A 78 -25.77 -0.07 12.01
CA VAL A 78 -25.47 -0.64 10.69
C VAL A 78 -26.69 -1.32 10.11
N LEU A 79 -27.12 -0.85 8.95
CA LEU A 79 -28.16 -1.47 8.14
C LEU A 79 -27.55 -2.58 7.29
N THR A 80 -28.08 -3.80 7.43
CA THR A 80 -27.78 -4.90 6.50
C THR A 80 -28.91 -5.93 6.57
N GLN A 81 -29.23 -6.58 5.45
CA GLN A 81 -30.26 -7.64 5.39
C GLN A 81 -31.59 -7.22 6.06
N ASP A 82 -32.10 -6.03 5.71
CA ASP A 82 -33.38 -5.48 6.18
C ASP A 82 -33.51 -5.30 7.71
N ALA A 83 -32.39 -5.16 8.41
CA ALA A 83 -32.37 -4.84 9.84
C ALA A 83 -31.23 -3.90 10.20
N VAL A 84 -31.41 -3.19 11.31
CA VAL A 84 -30.40 -2.30 11.87
C VAL A 84 -29.80 -2.96 13.11
N TYR A 85 -28.47 -3.00 13.18
CA TYR A 85 -27.70 -3.61 14.27
C TYR A 85 -26.82 -2.57 14.93
N LEU A 86 -26.46 -2.80 16.20
CA LEU A 86 -25.36 -2.07 16.84
C LEU A 86 -24.07 -2.86 16.74
N VAL A 87 -23.06 -2.28 16.11
CA VAL A 87 -21.74 -2.90 15.97
C VAL A 87 -20.66 -2.04 16.60
N SER A 88 -19.55 -2.68 16.99
CA SER A 88 -18.38 -1.95 17.50
C SER A 88 -17.83 -0.97 16.44
N PRO A 89 -17.43 0.25 16.81
CA PRO A 89 -16.81 1.21 15.89
C PRO A 89 -15.54 0.71 15.19
N VAL A 90 -14.89 -0.34 15.72
CA VAL A 90 -13.70 -0.94 15.11
C VAL A 90 -13.95 -1.37 13.66
N TYR A 91 -15.15 -1.82 13.32
CA TYR A 91 -15.51 -2.26 11.96
C TYR A 91 -15.65 -1.10 10.97
N PHE A 92 -15.83 0.13 11.46
CA PHE A 92 -15.91 1.31 10.60
C PHE A 92 -14.55 1.86 10.21
N VAL A 93 -13.49 1.53 10.97
CA VAL A 93 -12.14 2.07 10.78
C VAL A 93 -11.62 1.81 9.37
N ASP A 94 -11.78 0.59 8.84
CA ASP A 94 -11.34 0.28 7.48
C ASP A 94 -12.36 0.74 6.43
N VAL A 95 -13.67 0.70 6.71
CA VAL A 95 -14.72 1.18 5.79
C VAL A 95 -14.55 2.66 5.44
N ALA A 96 -14.16 3.48 6.42
CA ALA A 96 -13.98 4.93 6.25
C ALA A 96 -12.68 5.34 5.52
N LYS A 97 -11.80 4.38 5.19
CA LYS A 97 -10.53 4.66 4.54
C LYS A 97 -10.67 5.08 3.09
N GLN A 98 -9.70 5.85 2.61
CA GLN A 98 -9.62 6.20 1.19
C GLN A 98 -9.14 5.01 0.37
N PRO A 99 -9.48 4.94 -0.94
CA PRO A 99 -9.05 3.83 -1.77
C PRO A 99 -7.53 3.59 -1.80
N THR A 100 -6.72 4.64 -1.66
CA THR A 100 -5.25 4.56 -1.62
C THR A 100 -4.71 3.93 -0.32
N ASP A 101 -5.46 3.98 0.78
CA ASP A 101 -5.07 3.31 2.03
C ASP A 101 -5.10 1.78 1.92
N TYR A 102 -5.81 1.26 0.92
CA TYR A 102 -5.87 -0.16 0.59
C TYR A 102 -4.82 -0.59 -0.42
N ALA A 103 -4.04 0.33 -1.00
CA ALA A 103 -2.93 -0.03 -1.86
C ALA A 103 -1.76 -0.58 -1.02
N SER A 104 -1.07 -1.59 -1.53
CA SER A 104 0.10 -2.15 -0.86
C SER A 104 1.18 -1.09 -0.69
N LYS A 105 1.67 -0.94 0.53
CA LYS A 105 2.79 -0.03 0.86
C LYS A 105 4.15 -0.61 0.49
N GLN A 106 4.21 -1.88 0.09
CA GLN A 106 5.42 -2.51 -0.42
C GLN A 106 5.68 -2.01 -1.84
N LEU A 107 6.84 -1.39 -2.06
CA LEU A 107 7.18 -0.86 -3.38
C LEU A 107 7.29 -1.97 -4.40
N LEU A 108 7.83 -3.13 -4.02
CA LEU A 108 8.02 -4.29 -4.87
C LEU A 108 7.09 -5.44 -4.46
N ASP A 109 6.73 -6.29 -5.41
CA ASP A 109 6.07 -7.55 -5.13
C ASP A 109 7.05 -8.63 -4.64
N ALA A 110 6.55 -9.67 -3.96
CA ALA A 110 7.39 -10.78 -3.52
C ALA A 110 8.10 -11.49 -4.68
N ALA A 111 7.50 -11.49 -5.88
CA ALA A 111 8.12 -12.02 -7.09
C ALA A 111 9.09 -11.03 -7.78
N GLU A 112 9.04 -9.75 -7.42
CA GLU A 112 9.88 -8.68 -7.99
C GLU A 112 11.21 -8.58 -7.23
N ASN A 113 12.11 -9.55 -7.48
CA ASN A 113 13.46 -9.56 -6.91
C ASN A 113 14.48 -8.88 -7.87
N PRO A 114 14.98 -7.68 -7.59
CA PRO A 114 15.87 -6.96 -8.51
C PRO A 114 17.21 -7.68 -8.67
N VAL A 115 17.67 -7.76 -9.92
CA VAL A 115 19.03 -8.22 -10.31
C VAL A 115 19.82 -7.10 -10.99
N GLY A 116 19.22 -5.92 -11.15
CA GLY A 116 19.88 -4.75 -11.69
C GLY A 116 19.22 -3.46 -11.23
N PHE A 117 20.04 -2.45 -10.99
CA PHE A 117 19.65 -1.11 -10.60
C PHE A 117 20.38 -0.12 -11.50
N GLU A 118 19.66 0.81 -12.10
CA GLU A 118 20.24 1.92 -12.85
C GLU A 118 19.80 3.23 -12.22
N PHE A 119 20.79 3.96 -11.70
CA PHE A 119 20.68 5.33 -11.24
C PHE A 119 21.38 6.25 -12.23
N ALA A 120 21.21 7.57 -12.06
CA ALA A 120 21.91 8.54 -12.89
C ALA A 120 23.45 8.49 -12.75
N THR A 121 23.95 8.11 -11.56
CA THR A 121 25.38 8.14 -11.23
C THR A 121 26.05 6.78 -11.24
N PHE A 122 25.29 5.69 -11.16
CA PHE A 122 25.84 4.34 -11.20
C PHE A 122 24.83 3.30 -11.68
N LYS A 123 25.36 2.16 -12.12
CA LYS A 123 24.61 0.93 -12.34
C LYS A 123 25.14 -0.15 -11.43
N LEU A 124 24.24 -0.97 -10.89
CA LEU A 124 24.59 -2.15 -10.12
C LEU A 124 23.88 -3.36 -10.74
N THR A 125 24.64 -4.33 -11.24
CA THR A 125 24.08 -5.49 -11.97
C THR A 125 24.60 -6.78 -11.37
N ARG A 126 23.74 -7.80 -11.26
CA ARG A 126 24.11 -9.13 -10.82
C ARG A 126 24.32 -10.04 -12.03
N THR A 127 25.56 -10.47 -12.23
CA THR A 127 25.97 -11.39 -13.30
C THR A 127 26.69 -12.58 -12.66
N ASP A 128 26.30 -13.80 -13.03
CA ASP A 128 26.85 -15.05 -12.46
C ASP A 128 26.86 -15.07 -10.93
N GLY A 129 25.78 -14.56 -10.33
CA GLY A 129 25.60 -14.49 -8.88
C GLY A 129 26.37 -13.37 -8.17
N LYS A 130 27.25 -12.64 -8.87
CA LYS A 130 28.06 -11.55 -8.31
C LYS A 130 27.56 -10.18 -8.76
N TRP A 131 27.53 -9.24 -7.84
CA TRP A 131 27.24 -7.84 -8.09
C TRP A 131 28.45 -7.13 -8.69
N GLN A 132 28.19 -6.32 -9.72
CA GLN A 132 29.16 -5.47 -10.39
C GLN A 132 28.59 -4.05 -10.47
N LYS A 133 29.39 -3.07 -10.07
CA LYS A 133 29.05 -1.65 -10.15
C LYS A 133 29.75 -1.02 -11.35
N ASP A 134 29.06 -0.10 -12.01
CA ASP A 134 29.60 0.77 -13.06
C ASP A 134 29.29 2.23 -12.70
N PRO A 135 30.29 3.11 -12.51
CA PRO A 135 31.73 2.82 -12.58
C PRO A 135 32.17 1.86 -11.47
N ALA A 136 33.22 1.08 -11.75
CA ALA A 136 33.75 0.09 -10.83
C ALA A 136 34.21 0.73 -9.50
N ASP A 137 33.91 0.06 -8.39
CA ASP A 137 34.20 0.53 -7.04
C ASP A 137 34.75 -0.62 -6.20
N ALA A 138 36.05 -0.60 -5.94
CA ALA A 138 36.73 -1.64 -5.17
C ALA A 138 36.44 -1.60 -3.66
N ALA A 139 35.73 -0.58 -3.18
CA ALA A 139 35.24 -0.50 -1.81
C ALA A 139 33.91 -1.24 -1.63
N LEU A 140 33.11 -1.39 -2.69
CA LEU A 140 31.83 -2.10 -2.63
C LEU A 140 32.06 -3.61 -2.48
N SER A 141 31.69 -4.15 -1.31
CA SER A 141 31.69 -5.60 -1.08
C SER A 141 30.42 -6.26 -1.66
N GLN A 142 30.47 -7.58 -1.86
CA GLN A 142 29.28 -8.35 -2.28
C GLN A 142 28.19 -8.33 -1.20
N ASP A 143 28.59 -8.32 0.07
CA ASP A 143 27.65 -8.26 1.20
C ASP A 143 26.95 -6.90 1.26
N ASP A 144 27.66 -5.80 1.01
CA ASP A 144 27.08 -4.46 0.94
C ASP A 144 26.11 -4.34 -0.25
N ALA A 145 26.47 -4.89 -1.42
CA ALA A 145 25.58 -4.94 -2.57
C ALA A 145 24.32 -5.80 -2.30
N ASN A 146 24.47 -6.94 -1.59
CA ASN A 146 23.34 -7.76 -1.18
C ASN A 146 22.42 -7.02 -0.20
N LYS A 147 22.98 -6.32 0.81
CA LYS A 147 22.20 -5.48 1.73
C LYS A 147 21.42 -4.41 0.98
N PHE A 148 22.05 -3.73 0.03
CA PHE A 148 21.37 -2.74 -0.81
C PHE A 148 20.19 -3.34 -1.58
N ALA A 149 20.39 -4.50 -2.21
CA ALA A 149 19.32 -5.20 -2.91
C ALA A 149 18.19 -5.64 -1.96
N ASP A 150 18.53 -6.06 -0.73
CA ASP A 150 17.56 -6.41 0.30
C ASP A 150 16.77 -5.19 0.81
N GLU A 151 17.38 -4.01 0.95
CA GLU A 151 16.67 -2.77 1.29
C GLU A 151 15.58 -2.47 0.25
N TRP A 152 15.90 -2.62 -1.05
CA TRP A 152 14.91 -2.47 -2.13
C TRP A 152 13.81 -3.53 -2.08
N ARG A 153 14.17 -4.80 -1.84
CA ARG A 153 13.20 -5.91 -1.78
C ARG A 153 12.15 -5.71 -0.68
N HIS A 154 12.53 -5.12 0.44
CA HIS A 154 11.64 -4.90 1.59
C HIS A 154 11.24 -3.42 1.75
N ALA A 155 11.41 -2.62 0.70
CA ALA A 155 11.10 -1.20 0.74
C ALA A 155 9.59 -0.99 1.01
N GLN A 156 9.30 -0.45 2.20
CA GLN A 156 7.95 -0.14 2.63
C GLN A 156 7.76 1.36 2.82
N ALA A 157 6.78 1.92 2.12
CA ALA A 157 6.41 3.33 2.25
C ALA A 157 5.54 3.58 3.50
N LEU A 158 5.54 4.81 4.00
CA LEU A 158 4.62 5.25 5.05
C LEU A 158 3.19 5.34 4.51
N ALA A 159 3.06 5.86 3.29
CA ALA A 159 1.79 6.08 2.62
C ALA A 159 1.90 5.85 1.12
N VAL A 160 0.77 5.60 0.50
CA VAL A 160 0.59 5.53 -0.96
C VAL A 160 -0.48 6.54 -1.32
N SER A 161 -0.29 7.27 -2.42
CA SER A 161 -1.26 8.24 -2.91
C SER A 161 -1.41 8.18 -4.43
N GLN A 162 -2.44 8.85 -4.93
CA GLN A 162 -2.46 9.22 -6.35
C GLN A 162 -1.26 10.13 -6.65
N PRO A 163 -0.66 10.01 -7.84
CA PRO A 163 0.44 10.88 -8.25
C PRO A 163 -0.02 12.34 -8.28
N ARG A 164 0.80 13.22 -7.73
CA ARG A 164 0.72 14.66 -7.97
C ARG A 164 1.82 15.04 -8.95
N ALA A 165 1.62 16.10 -9.72
CA ALA A 165 2.68 16.60 -10.59
C ALA A 165 3.88 17.04 -9.73
N PHE A 166 5.05 16.49 -10.01
CA PHE A 166 6.31 16.94 -9.42
C PHE A 166 7.40 16.91 -10.49
N LYS A 167 8.42 17.74 -10.30
CA LYS A 167 9.63 17.69 -11.12
C LYS A 167 10.52 16.58 -10.58
N ALA A 168 10.60 15.45 -11.28
CA ALA A 168 11.50 14.37 -10.92
C ALA A 168 12.95 14.85 -10.92
N SER A 169 13.66 14.61 -9.83
CA SER A 169 15.12 14.83 -9.74
C SER A 169 15.90 13.54 -9.96
N GLU A 170 15.23 12.39 -9.84
CA GLU A 170 15.82 11.06 -9.93
C GLU A 170 14.99 10.18 -10.86
N HIS A 171 15.66 9.41 -11.71
CA HIS A 171 15.06 8.36 -12.52
C HIS A 171 15.80 7.06 -12.19
N ILE A 172 15.07 6.05 -11.77
CA ILE A 172 15.62 4.77 -11.34
C ILE A 172 14.98 3.68 -12.18
N THR A 173 15.80 2.80 -12.75
CA THR A 173 15.30 1.61 -13.44
C THR A 173 15.74 0.37 -12.70
N LEU A 174 14.78 -0.45 -12.28
CA LEU A 174 15.04 -1.77 -11.72
C LEU A 174 14.87 -2.83 -12.80
N ARG A 175 15.78 -3.80 -12.84
CA ARG A 175 15.70 -4.99 -13.69
C ARG A 175 15.49 -6.23 -12.82
N PHE A 176 14.56 -7.08 -13.22
CA PHE A 176 14.27 -8.35 -12.54
C PHE A 176 14.78 -9.55 -13.34
N ALA A 177 14.98 -10.68 -12.66
CA ALA A 177 15.43 -11.92 -13.30
C ALA A 177 14.48 -12.42 -14.41
N SER A 178 13.19 -12.03 -14.34
CA SER A 178 12.20 -12.31 -15.38
C SER A 178 12.39 -11.52 -16.68
N GLY A 179 13.32 -10.56 -16.70
CA GLY A 179 13.50 -9.60 -17.80
C GLY A 179 12.56 -8.39 -17.72
N LYS A 180 11.59 -8.38 -16.79
CA LYS A 180 10.75 -7.19 -16.52
C LYS A 180 11.64 -6.04 -16.05
N THR A 181 11.28 -4.82 -16.45
CA THR A 181 11.84 -3.58 -15.90
C THR A 181 10.78 -2.78 -15.16
N LEU A 182 11.14 -2.17 -14.03
CA LEU A 182 10.31 -1.18 -13.35
C LEU A 182 10.98 0.18 -13.42
N LYS A 183 10.27 1.17 -13.97
CA LYS A 183 10.71 2.55 -14.03
C LYS A 183 10.09 3.33 -12.87
N LEU A 184 10.94 4.08 -12.20
CA LEU A 184 10.60 4.93 -11.08
C LEU A 184 11.07 6.35 -11.36
N GLN A 185 10.22 7.31 -11.04
CA GLN A 185 10.60 8.71 -10.94
C GLN A 185 10.55 9.11 -9.47
N ALA A 186 11.54 9.83 -8.98
CA ALA A 186 11.56 10.25 -7.60
C ALA A 186 12.03 11.68 -7.42
N ALA A 187 11.57 12.28 -6.34
CA ALA A 187 12.04 13.58 -5.86
C ALA A 187 11.88 13.65 -4.34
N GLN A 188 12.79 14.38 -3.71
CA GLN A 188 12.57 14.79 -2.33
C GLN A 188 11.52 15.92 -2.32
N GLN A 189 10.49 15.78 -1.48
CA GLN A 189 9.48 16.79 -1.22
C GLN A 189 9.43 17.04 0.28
N GLU A 190 9.88 18.23 0.71
CA GLU A 190 9.95 18.59 2.13
C GLU A 190 10.76 17.55 2.95
N GLN A 191 10.08 16.83 3.85
CA GLN A 191 10.64 15.82 4.75
C GLN A 191 10.42 14.37 4.26
N GLU A 192 10.00 14.21 3.01
CA GLU A 192 9.71 12.90 2.42
C GLU A 192 10.47 12.72 1.10
N TRP A 193 10.69 11.46 0.75
CA TRP A 193 11.11 11.07 -0.59
C TRP A 193 9.93 10.39 -1.29
N VAL A 194 9.46 11.03 -2.36
CA VAL A 194 8.30 10.57 -3.10
C VAL A 194 8.77 9.82 -4.34
N VAL A 195 8.32 8.58 -4.47
CA VAL A 195 8.66 7.68 -5.58
C VAL A 195 7.38 7.36 -6.36
N LEU A 196 7.30 7.83 -7.60
CA LEU A 196 6.28 7.43 -8.55
C LEU A 196 6.65 6.09 -9.19
N ARG A 197 5.80 5.08 -8.95
CA ARG A 197 5.84 3.80 -9.62
C ARG A 197 5.00 3.89 -10.91
N GLU A 198 5.66 3.91 -12.07
CA GLU A 198 5.00 4.26 -13.35
C GLU A 198 3.95 3.26 -13.83
N ASP A 199 4.16 1.96 -13.61
CA ASP A 199 3.25 0.90 -14.07
C ASP A 199 1.93 0.87 -13.29
N GLU A 200 2.00 1.07 -11.97
CA GLU A 200 0.82 1.18 -11.09
C GLU A 200 0.22 2.60 -11.06
N LYS A 201 0.96 3.61 -11.56
CA LYS A 201 0.59 5.04 -11.49
C LYS A 201 0.26 5.46 -10.05
N LEU A 202 1.13 5.09 -9.11
CA LEU A 202 1.00 5.41 -7.68
C LEU A 202 2.27 6.07 -7.15
N ALA A 203 2.09 7.01 -6.23
CA ALA A 203 3.17 7.65 -5.50
C ALA A 203 3.36 7.02 -4.12
N TYR A 204 4.59 6.62 -3.83
CA TYR A 204 5.01 6.02 -2.58
C TYR A 204 5.80 7.03 -1.77
N HIS A 205 5.41 7.23 -0.51
CA HIS A 205 5.99 8.24 0.37
C HIS A 205 6.90 7.58 1.39
N PHE A 206 8.20 7.84 1.29
CA PHE A 206 9.23 7.29 2.17
C PHE A 206 9.79 8.36 3.10
N THR A 207 10.24 7.93 4.28
CA THR A 207 11.06 8.78 5.14
C THR A 207 12.41 9.07 4.47
N LEU A 208 13.06 10.18 4.85
CA LEU A 208 14.41 10.49 4.38
C LEU A 208 15.42 9.39 4.76
N ASP A 209 15.24 8.70 5.88
CA ASP A 209 16.12 7.59 6.28
C ASP A 209 15.94 6.35 5.41
N ALA A 210 14.69 6.01 5.03
CA ALA A 210 14.46 4.97 4.04
C ALA A 210 15.05 5.37 2.69
N ALA A 211 14.87 6.63 2.29
CA ALA A 211 15.45 7.16 1.05
C ALA A 211 16.97 7.08 1.02
N ARG A 212 17.66 7.32 2.14
CA ARG A 212 19.11 7.12 2.23
C ARG A 212 19.51 5.67 1.96
N ARG A 213 18.85 4.70 2.61
CA ARG A 213 19.15 3.27 2.41
C ARG A 213 18.85 2.78 0.99
N LEU A 214 17.88 3.38 0.32
CA LEU A 214 17.48 3.01 -1.04
C LEU A 214 18.30 3.72 -2.14
N ARG A 215 18.94 4.85 -1.84
CA ARG A 215 19.72 5.63 -2.81
C ARG A 215 21.23 5.47 -2.65
N ASP A 216 21.68 5.28 -1.41
CA ASP A 216 23.09 5.26 -1.07
C ASP A 216 23.55 3.82 -0.90
N LEU A 217 24.56 3.41 -1.68
CA LEU A 217 25.21 2.12 -1.46
C LEU A 217 25.90 2.13 -0.09
N PRO A 218 25.67 1.12 0.76
CA PRO A 218 26.35 1.04 2.04
C PRO A 218 27.85 0.87 1.78
N LEU A 219 28.65 1.85 2.16
CA LEU A 219 30.10 1.75 2.15
C LEU A 219 30.54 1.38 3.57
N THR A 220 30.71 0.09 3.83
CA THR A 220 31.34 -0.33 5.08
C THR A 220 32.84 -0.02 4.97
N PRO A 221 33.44 0.81 5.84
CA PRO A 221 34.88 1.06 5.79
C PRO A 221 35.64 -0.25 6.03
N LYS A 222 36.64 -0.54 5.20
CA LYS A 222 37.52 -1.70 5.40
C LYS A 222 38.22 -1.54 6.77
N LYS A 223 38.11 -2.56 7.62
CA LYS A 223 38.88 -2.67 8.86
C LYS A 223 40.36 -2.82 8.57
#